data_AF-G0UZI8-F1
#
_entry.id   AF-G0UZI8-F1
#
_cell.length_a   1.000
_cell.length_b   1.000
_cell.length_c   1.000
_cell.angle_alpha   90.00
_cell.angle_beta   90.00
_cell.angle_gamma   90.00
#
_symmetry.space_group_name_H-M   'P 1'
#
loop_
_entity.id
_entity.type
_entity.pdbx_description
1 polymer ?
#
loop_
_entity_poly.entity_id
_entity_poly.type
_entity_poly.pdbx_seq_one_letter_code
_entity_poly.pdbx_strand_id
1 'polypeptide(L)'
;MYFCFETFTLCCHYYLMMFVCRTAAFLLFRSFLCELIQPTLVHKHKGVYWAPRWKVLFRKMPVVGSGYTFADFLCRLERSPDSYMAPLYHEHSTLFVRRPDMFVRAISGVTWAKGAALVAAATYTQPVSVVVYRALLARMLLHNRHVQRCGTGSFVPWAAAMRVYHEAIATHGNAVPTRMTLSALRLCEPARKWEAAMSLLMLSQANEKLTLPMLVDAASCCATPATWMTAMDLLGRFHAQSPNVLPESIQSLRPIGTSASTVDAAAHALLPSSEVPTGEQRHVLQVLNRVVSCVPCEVAQSNLMCHSYLTHLGGSQNLSSGKEKYANERNFPAPMGVIYEAE
;
A
#
# COMPACT_ATOMS: atom_id res chain seq x y z
N MET A 1 33.51 2.23 45.26
CA MET A 1 33.81 2.85 43.95
C MET A 1 34.04 1.86 42.81
N TYR A 2 34.30 0.57 43.04
CA TYR A 2 34.50 -0.40 41.94
C TYR A 2 33.21 -0.88 41.24
N PHE A 3 32.05 -0.83 41.90
CA PHE A 3 30.77 -1.29 41.33
C PHE A 3 30.14 -0.35 40.28
N CYS A 4 30.59 0.90 40.17
CA CYS A 4 30.09 1.84 39.15
C CYS A 4 30.82 1.70 37.80
N PHE A 5 31.98 1.04 37.75
CA PHE A 5 32.78 0.99 36.53
C PHE A 5 32.28 -0.13 35.59
N GLU A 6 31.90 -1.29 36.14
CA GLU A 6 31.42 -2.43 35.32
C GLU A 6 30.07 -2.18 34.65
N THR A 7 29.14 -1.49 35.32
CA THR A 7 27.85 -1.13 34.72
C THR A 7 28.00 -0.12 33.58
N PHE A 8 28.98 0.78 33.65
CA PHE A 8 29.27 1.73 32.58
C PHE A 8 29.89 1.06 31.35
N THR A 9 30.73 0.03 31.56
CA THR A 9 31.37 -0.70 30.45
C THR A 9 30.35 -1.56 29.69
N LEU A 10 29.45 -2.24 30.41
CA LEU A 10 28.36 -3.01 29.81
C LEU A 10 27.38 -2.12 29.03
N CYS A 11 27.07 -0.93 29.56
CA CYS A 11 26.20 0.03 28.88
C CYS A 11 26.87 0.56 27.59
N CYS A 12 28.16 0.93 27.64
CA CYS A 12 28.91 1.35 26.45
C CYS A 12 29.01 0.25 25.39
N HIS A 13 29.23 -1.00 25.78
CA HIS A 13 29.24 -2.12 24.83
C HIS A 13 27.88 -2.33 24.18
N TYR A 14 26.79 -2.22 24.93
CA TYR A 14 25.44 -2.35 24.38
C TYR A 14 25.10 -1.24 23.37
N TYR A 15 25.46 0.01 23.68
CA TYR A 15 25.27 1.14 22.75
C TYR A 15 26.17 1.05 21.52
N LEU A 16 27.42 0.64 21.67
CA LEU A 16 28.33 0.44 20.55
C LEU A 16 27.83 -0.69 19.64
N MET A 17 27.33 -1.78 20.21
CA MET A 17 26.81 -2.90 19.43
C MET A 17 25.51 -2.52 18.68
N MET A 18 24.63 -1.74 19.32
CA MET A 18 23.44 -1.19 18.66
C MET A 18 23.79 -0.21 17.53
N PHE A 19 24.85 0.59 17.68
CA PHE A 19 25.33 1.51 16.65
C PHE A 19 25.99 0.77 15.48
N VAL A 20 26.80 -0.26 15.77
CA VAL A 20 27.41 -1.13 14.75
C VAL A 20 26.33 -1.93 14.00
N CYS A 21 25.32 -2.45 14.69
CA CYS A 21 24.18 -3.12 14.04
C CYS A 21 23.37 -2.16 13.15
N ARG A 22 23.15 -0.91 13.57
CA ARG A 22 22.46 0.10 12.75
C ARG A 22 23.26 0.49 11.51
N THR A 23 24.57 0.65 11.64
CA THR A 23 25.45 1.02 10.51
C THR A 23 25.68 -0.16 9.57
N ALA A 24 25.85 -1.38 10.08
CA ALA A 24 25.93 -2.60 9.26
C ALA A 24 24.61 -2.89 8.53
N ALA A 25 23.46 -2.74 9.20
CA ALA A 25 22.16 -2.84 8.54
C ALA A 25 22.00 -1.79 7.44
N PHE A 26 22.47 -0.56 7.67
CA PHE A 26 22.45 0.50 6.65
C PHE A 26 23.35 0.19 5.44
N LEU A 27 24.53 -0.41 5.66
CA LEU A 27 25.45 -0.79 4.58
C LEU A 27 24.96 -2.01 3.77
N LEU A 28 24.46 -3.05 4.44
CA LEU A 28 23.83 -4.20 3.77
C LEU A 28 22.59 -3.78 2.98
N PHE A 29 21.81 -2.84 3.54
CA PHE A 29 20.66 -2.27 2.86
C PHE A 29 21.03 -1.40 1.65
N ARG A 30 22.14 -0.66 1.71
CA ARG A 30 22.66 0.10 0.56
C ARG A 30 23.16 -0.82 -0.56
N SER A 31 23.75 -1.97 -0.21
CA SER A 31 24.16 -2.98 -1.20
C SER A 31 22.95 -3.64 -1.87
N PHE A 32 21.90 -3.96 -1.10
CA PHE A 32 20.63 -4.49 -1.64
C PHE A 32 19.93 -3.48 -2.56
N LEU A 33 20.01 -2.18 -2.25
CA LEU A 33 19.50 -1.11 -3.11
C LEU A 33 20.28 -0.96 -4.43
N CYS A 34 21.57 -1.31 -4.47
CA CYS A 34 22.36 -1.24 -5.71
C CYS A 34 22.00 -2.36 -6.70
N GLU A 35 21.71 -3.58 -6.21
CA GLU A 35 21.26 -4.68 -7.08
C GLU A 35 19.84 -4.47 -7.63
N LEU A 36 19.00 -3.72 -6.93
CA LEU A 36 17.66 -3.34 -7.39
C LEU A 36 17.65 -2.25 -8.47
N ILE A 37 18.81 -1.68 -8.82
CA ILE A 37 18.99 -0.72 -9.91
C ILE A 37 19.60 -1.43 -11.12
N GLN A 38 18.93 -2.46 -11.64
CA GLN A 38 19.08 -2.79 -13.05
C GLN A 38 18.03 -2.00 -13.87
N PRO A 39 18.44 -1.34 -14.97
CA PRO A 39 17.51 -0.59 -15.80
C PRO A 39 16.58 -1.57 -16.51
N THR A 40 15.35 -1.68 -16.02
CA THR A 40 14.28 -2.33 -16.77
C THR A 40 13.91 -1.44 -17.95
N LEU A 41 14.14 -1.97 -19.16
CA LEU A 41 13.72 -1.38 -20.43
C LEU A 41 12.24 -0.96 -20.36
N VAL A 42 12.01 0.35 -20.44
CA VAL A 42 10.66 0.92 -20.39
C VAL A 42 9.99 0.71 -21.75
N HIS A 43 9.08 -0.27 -21.83
CA HIS A 43 8.16 -0.39 -22.95
C HIS A 43 7.23 0.83 -23.01
N LYS A 44 7.30 1.59 -24.12
CA LYS A 44 6.39 2.69 -24.44
C LYS A 44 4.96 2.15 -24.65
N HIS A 45 4.15 2.12 -23.60
CA HIS A 45 2.71 1.92 -23.71
C HIS A 45 2.01 3.27 -23.98
N LYS A 46 1.32 3.38 -25.13
CA LYS A 46 0.39 4.48 -25.42
C LYS A 46 -0.83 4.33 -24.50
N GLY A 47 -0.91 5.16 -23.44
CA GLY A 47 -2.01 5.15 -22.47
C GLY A 47 -3.03 6.25 -22.73
N VAL A 48 -4.31 5.94 -22.53
CA VAL A 48 -5.41 6.91 -22.43
C VAL A 48 -5.33 7.57 -21.05
N TYR A 49 -5.04 8.88 -21.01
CA TYR A 49 -4.87 9.61 -19.74
C TYR A 49 -6.21 10.14 -19.24
N TRP A 50 -6.50 9.90 -17.94
CA TRP A 50 -7.69 10.42 -17.28
C TRP A 50 -7.32 11.61 -16.39
N ALA A 51 -7.88 12.78 -16.68
CA ALA A 51 -7.77 13.97 -15.85
C ALA A 51 -8.76 13.89 -14.68
N PRO A 52 -8.33 14.05 -13.42
CA PRO A 52 -9.25 14.17 -12.29
C PRO A 52 -10.25 15.31 -12.52
N ARG A 53 -11.52 15.11 -12.12
CA ARG A 53 -12.57 16.14 -12.25
C ARG A 53 -12.35 17.23 -11.19
N TRP A 54 -11.58 18.26 -11.55
CA TRP A 54 -11.28 19.43 -10.70
C TRP A 54 -12.49 20.37 -10.57
N LYS A 55 -13.44 20.05 -9.70
CA LYS A 55 -14.43 21.04 -9.24
C LYS A 55 -14.17 21.29 -7.76
N VAL A 56 -13.87 22.56 -7.42
CA VAL A 56 -13.88 23.22 -6.09
C VAL A 56 -12.56 23.99 -5.79
N LEU A 57 -12.73 25.32 -5.68
CA LEU A 57 -11.86 26.40 -5.19
C LEU A 57 -10.39 26.47 -5.64
N PHE A 58 -10.16 27.22 -6.72
CA PHE A 58 -8.87 27.82 -7.07
C PHE A 58 -8.92 29.33 -6.77
N ARG A 59 -8.27 29.79 -5.70
CA ARG A 59 -8.06 31.24 -5.49
C ARG A 59 -6.78 31.52 -4.69
N LYS A 60 -5.63 31.52 -5.37
CA LYS A 60 -4.77 32.71 -5.59
C LYS A 60 -3.52 32.32 -6.39
N MET A 61 -3.18 33.23 -7.30
CA MET A 61 -2.44 33.06 -8.56
C MET A 61 -0.92 33.27 -8.46
N PRO A 62 -0.15 32.95 -9.52
CA PRO A 62 1.12 33.61 -9.83
C PRO A 62 0.91 35.10 -10.23
N VAL A 63 2.01 35.84 -10.32
CA VAL A 63 2.13 37.29 -10.56
C VAL A 63 1.01 37.88 -11.45
N VAL A 64 0.39 38.95 -10.94
CA VAL A 64 -0.67 39.73 -11.58
C VAL A 64 -0.25 40.11 -13.01
N GLY A 65 -0.85 39.47 -14.02
CA GLY A 65 -0.68 39.83 -15.44
C GLY A 65 -0.50 38.68 -16.44
N SER A 66 -0.09 37.48 -16.03
CA SER A 66 0.27 36.41 -17.00
C SER A 66 -0.89 35.56 -17.52
N GLY A 67 -2.10 35.67 -16.94
CA GLY A 67 -3.24 34.80 -17.28
C GLY A 67 -3.06 33.30 -16.92
N TYR A 68 -1.85 32.89 -16.56
CA TYR A 68 -1.49 31.48 -16.29
C TYR A 68 -1.94 31.04 -14.90
N THR A 69 -2.85 30.08 -14.83
CA THR A 69 -3.40 29.57 -13.58
C THR A 69 -2.68 28.30 -13.10
N PHE A 70 -2.90 27.93 -11.83
CA PHE A 70 -2.40 26.64 -11.33
C PHE A 70 -3.01 25.45 -12.09
N ALA A 71 -4.23 25.57 -12.61
CA ALA A 71 -4.83 24.52 -13.44
C ALA A 71 -4.10 24.37 -14.78
N ASP A 72 -3.72 25.48 -15.42
CA ASP A 72 -2.92 25.47 -16.65
C ASP A 72 -1.55 24.83 -16.41
N PHE A 73 -0.95 25.11 -15.24
CA PHE A 73 0.28 24.46 -14.82
C PHE A 73 0.14 22.94 -14.63
N LEU A 74 -0.93 22.48 -13.95
CA LEU A 74 -1.19 21.04 -13.84
C LEU A 74 -1.40 20.39 -15.22
N CYS A 75 -2.11 21.07 -16.14
CA CYS A 75 -2.24 20.61 -17.52
C CYS A 75 -0.89 20.55 -18.25
N ARG A 76 0.00 21.54 -18.04
CA ARG A 76 1.36 21.55 -18.59
C ARG A 76 2.19 20.38 -18.05
N LEU A 77 2.15 20.12 -16.74
CA LEU A 77 2.81 18.96 -16.13
C LEU A 77 2.27 17.65 -16.70
N GLU A 78 0.96 17.51 -16.85
CA GLU A 78 0.33 16.28 -17.33
C GLU A 78 0.59 16.02 -18.83
N ARG A 79 0.75 17.07 -19.65
CA ARG A 79 1.10 16.93 -21.08
C ARG A 79 2.59 16.69 -21.31
N SER A 80 3.45 17.18 -20.42
CA SER A 80 4.91 17.08 -20.57
C SER A 80 5.41 15.66 -20.27
N PRO A 81 6.50 15.18 -20.88
CA PRO A 81 7.06 13.87 -20.54
C PRO A 81 7.72 13.88 -19.14
N ASP A 82 7.96 12.69 -18.58
CA ASP A 82 8.51 12.54 -17.22
C ASP A 82 9.89 13.19 -17.06
N SER A 83 10.71 13.22 -18.13
CA SER A 83 12.02 13.88 -18.15
C SER A 83 11.96 15.39 -17.96
N TYR A 84 10.80 16.02 -18.20
CA TYR A 84 10.61 17.47 -18.05
C TYR A 84 10.17 17.88 -16.65
N MET A 85 9.94 16.93 -15.73
CA MET A 85 9.47 17.27 -14.37
C MET A 85 10.49 18.10 -13.60
N ALA A 86 11.80 17.83 -13.75
CA ALA A 86 12.84 18.60 -13.07
C ALA A 86 12.94 20.05 -13.58
N PRO A 87 13.07 20.33 -14.91
CA PRO A 87 13.04 21.70 -15.42
C PRO A 87 11.78 22.48 -15.02
N LEU A 88 10.59 21.86 -15.15
CA LEU A 88 9.32 22.51 -14.80
C LEU A 88 9.20 22.78 -13.30
N TYR A 89 9.75 21.91 -12.46
CA TYR A 89 9.84 22.13 -11.03
C TYR A 89 10.71 23.35 -10.72
N HIS A 90 11.90 23.46 -11.34
CA HIS A 90 12.81 24.59 -11.10
C HIS A 90 12.26 25.92 -11.65
N GLU A 91 11.66 25.90 -12.85
CA GLU A 91 11.00 27.06 -13.48
C GLU A 91 9.90 27.65 -12.58
N HIS A 92 9.13 26.78 -11.91
CA HIS A 92 8.01 27.18 -11.05
C HIS A 92 8.24 26.86 -9.57
N SER A 93 9.50 26.86 -9.12
CA SER A 93 9.89 26.43 -7.76
C SER A 93 9.25 27.27 -6.66
N THR A 94 8.95 28.53 -6.93
CA THR A 94 8.24 29.46 -6.03
C THR A 94 6.84 28.96 -5.63
N LEU A 95 6.22 28.08 -6.42
CA LEU A 95 4.93 27.45 -6.07
C LEU A 95 5.07 26.38 -4.99
N PHE A 96 6.25 25.79 -4.83
CA PHE A 96 6.48 24.61 -4.00
C PHE A 96 7.30 24.94 -2.75
N VAL A 97 8.26 25.87 -2.88
CA VAL A 97 9.12 26.28 -1.77
C VAL A 97 8.28 26.90 -0.66
N ARG A 98 8.38 26.32 0.55
CA ARG A 98 7.57 26.69 1.73
C ARG A 98 6.06 26.46 1.59
N ARG A 99 5.61 25.76 0.54
CA ARG A 99 4.20 25.49 0.24
C ARG A 99 3.97 23.99 0.01
N PRO A 100 4.10 23.15 1.06
CA PRO A 100 3.89 21.71 0.93
C PRO A 100 2.44 21.37 0.51
N ASP A 101 1.48 22.24 0.81
CA ASP A 101 0.08 22.13 0.35
C ASP A 101 -0.04 22.15 -1.17
N MET A 102 0.66 23.08 -1.84
CA MET A 102 0.68 23.19 -3.29
C MET A 102 1.40 22.01 -3.92
N PHE A 103 2.48 21.53 -3.28
CA PHE A 103 3.21 20.37 -3.77
C PHE A 103 2.38 19.08 -3.67
N VAL A 104 1.69 18.87 -2.55
CA VAL A 104 0.74 17.75 -2.38
C VAL A 104 -0.36 17.79 -3.44
N ARG A 105 -0.91 18.96 -3.75
CA ARG A 105 -1.91 19.14 -4.82
C ARG A 105 -1.35 18.80 -6.19
N ALA A 106 -0.13 19.25 -6.50
CA ALA A 106 0.54 18.94 -7.76
C ALA A 106 0.75 17.44 -7.93
N ILE A 107 1.32 16.75 -6.93
CA ILE A 107 1.51 15.29 -6.94
C ILE A 107 0.19 14.54 -7.12
N SER A 108 -0.86 14.98 -6.42
CA SER A 108 -2.19 14.36 -6.52
C SER A 108 -2.83 14.55 -7.90
N GLY A 109 -2.40 15.58 -8.64
CA GLY A 109 -2.96 15.97 -9.92
C GLY A 109 -2.28 15.38 -11.16
N VAL A 110 -1.12 14.74 -11.02
CA VAL A 110 -0.35 14.16 -12.12
C VAL A 110 -0.28 12.64 -12.02
N THR A 111 0.34 11.95 -12.99
CA THR A 111 0.67 10.52 -12.85
C THR A 111 1.61 10.25 -11.67
N TRP A 112 1.59 9.04 -11.11
CA TRP A 112 2.48 8.70 -9.98
C TRP A 112 3.97 8.81 -10.36
N ALA A 113 4.34 8.47 -11.60
CA ALA A 113 5.72 8.53 -12.09
C ALA A 113 6.22 9.99 -12.13
N LYS A 114 5.38 10.91 -12.62
CA LYS A 114 5.66 12.35 -12.58
C LYS A 114 5.75 12.89 -11.16
N GLY A 115 4.84 12.44 -10.28
CA GLY A 115 4.89 12.77 -8.87
C GLY A 115 6.22 12.36 -8.22
N ALA A 116 6.71 11.16 -8.52
CA ALA A 116 8.01 10.67 -8.05
C ALA A 116 9.18 11.48 -8.64
N ALA A 117 9.15 11.81 -9.93
CA ALA A 117 10.17 12.64 -10.57
C ALA A 117 10.22 14.07 -10.00
N LEU A 118 9.06 14.67 -9.69
CA LEU A 118 8.98 15.97 -9.01
C LEU A 118 9.57 15.91 -7.60
N VAL A 119 9.28 14.85 -6.83
CA VAL A 119 9.86 14.64 -5.50
C VAL A 119 11.39 14.53 -5.60
N ALA A 120 11.90 13.69 -6.51
CA ALA A 120 13.33 13.54 -6.73
C ALA A 120 14.03 14.86 -7.09
N ALA A 121 13.41 15.69 -7.94
CA ALA A 121 13.93 17.03 -8.25
C ALA A 121 13.95 17.95 -7.01
N ALA A 122 12.87 17.93 -6.23
CA ALA A 122 12.74 18.73 -5.02
C ALA A 122 13.72 18.33 -3.91
N THR A 123 14.07 17.05 -3.79
CA THR A 123 15.01 16.54 -2.75
C THR A 123 16.37 17.22 -2.81
N TYR A 124 16.83 17.64 -4.00
CA TYR A 124 18.09 18.38 -4.16
C TYR A 124 18.00 19.89 -3.89
N THR A 125 16.79 20.44 -3.75
CA THR A 125 16.56 21.89 -3.63
C THR A 125 15.96 22.31 -2.29
N GLN A 126 15.14 21.46 -1.66
CA GLN A 126 14.47 21.77 -0.41
C GLN A 126 14.23 20.52 0.45
N PRO A 127 14.10 20.67 1.78
CA PRO A 127 13.64 19.58 2.62
C PRO A 127 12.17 19.24 2.28
N VAL A 128 11.96 18.07 1.67
CA VAL A 128 10.63 17.57 1.32
C VAL A 128 9.92 17.13 2.60
N SER A 129 8.69 17.59 2.83
CA SER A 129 7.91 17.22 4.02
C SER A 129 7.30 15.82 3.92
N VAL A 130 7.14 15.13 5.05
CA VAL A 130 6.51 13.79 5.14
C VAL A 130 5.11 13.72 4.49
N VAL A 131 4.37 14.83 4.50
CA VAL A 131 3.03 14.91 3.86
C VAL A 131 3.09 14.75 2.35
N VAL A 132 4.21 15.13 1.72
CA VAL A 132 4.45 15.02 0.27
C VAL A 132 4.65 13.54 -0.11
N TYR A 133 5.51 12.82 0.62
CA TYR A 133 5.69 11.38 0.44
C TYR A 133 4.39 10.59 0.69
N ARG A 134 3.64 10.97 1.73
CA ARG A 134 2.32 10.38 2.00
C ARG A 134 1.34 10.61 0.84
N ALA A 135 1.32 11.82 0.26
CA ALA A 135 0.48 12.11 -0.89
C ALA A 135 0.90 11.32 -2.14
N LEU A 136 2.20 11.13 -2.36
CA LEU A 136 2.72 10.30 -3.45
C LEU A 136 2.29 8.84 -3.32
N LEU A 137 2.46 8.23 -2.14
CA LEU A 137 1.97 6.86 -1.88
C LEU A 137 0.44 6.75 -2.03
N ALA A 138 -0.31 7.76 -1.57
CA ALA A 138 -1.76 7.80 -1.78
C ALA A 138 -2.13 7.88 -3.27
N ARG A 139 -1.39 8.65 -4.06
CA ARG A 139 -1.57 8.72 -5.52
C ARG A 139 -1.26 7.39 -6.20
N MET A 140 -0.22 6.69 -5.75
CA MET A 140 0.10 5.33 -6.22
C MET A 140 -1.03 4.34 -5.91
N LEU A 141 -1.63 4.40 -4.71
CA LEU A 141 -2.78 3.56 -4.35
C LEU A 141 -4.02 3.87 -5.21
N LEU A 142 -4.28 5.16 -5.48
CA LEU A 142 -5.36 5.57 -6.38
C LEU A 142 -5.13 5.07 -7.81
N HIS A 143 -3.89 5.07 -8.28
CA HIS A 143 -3.51 4.47 -9.57
C HIS A 143 -3.80 2.96 -9.59
N ASN A 144 -3.35 2.19 -8.58
CA ASN A 144 -3.63 0.75 -8.50
C ASN A 144 -5.14 0.46 -8.48
N ARG A 145 -5.92 1.24 -7.74
CA ARG A 145 -7.39 1.12 -7.72
C ARG A 145 -8.01 1.43 -9.09
N HIS A 146 -7.46 2.38 -9.83
CA HIS A 146 -7.92 2.69 -11.18
C HIS A 146 -7.60 1.54 -12.14
N VAL A 147 -6.37 1.03 -12.15
CA VAL A 147 -5.95 -0.13 -12.94
C VAL A 147 -6.82 -1.35 -12.64
N GLN A 148 -7.11 -1.61 -11.35
CA GLN A 148 -7.98 -2.70 -10.94
C GLN A 148 -9.42 -2.55 -11.47
N ARG A 149 -9.97 -1.33 -11.48
CA ARG A 149 -11.34 -1.07 -11.96
C ARG A 149 -11.45 -1.10 -13.48
N CYS A 150 -10.49 -0.51 -14.18
CA CYS A 150 -10.49 -0.44 -15.63
C CYS A 150 -10.03 -1.76 -16.26
N GLY A 151 -9.24 -2.55 -15.53
CA GLY A 151 -8.67 -3.79 -16.03
C GLY A 151 -7.60 -3.59 -17.11
N THR A 152 -7.11 -2.36 -17.27
CA THR A 152 -6.12 -1.94 -18.28
C THR A 152 -5.01 -1.13 -17.62
N GLY A 153 -3.80 -1.21 -18.18
CA GLY A 153 -2.61 -0.55 -17.65
C GLY A 153 -1.85 -1.44 -16.66
N SER A 154 -0.70 -0.97 -16.19
CA SER A 154 0.14 -1.69 -15.24
C SER A 154 -0.05 -1.15 -13.82
N PHE A 155 -0.04 -2.05 -12.85
CA PHE A 155 0.07 -1.67 -11.43
C PHE A 155 1.38 -0.91 -11.18
N VAL A 156 1.39 -0.11 -10.12
CA VAL A 156 2.60 0.54 -9.64
C VAL A 156 3.61 -0.53 -9.22
N PRO A 157 4.86 -0.49 -9.71
CA PRO A 157 5.90 -1.44 -9.29
C PRO A 157 6.16 -1.34 -7.78
N TRP A 158 6.21 -2.49 -7.09
CA TRP A 158 6.49 -2.55 -5.65
C TRP A 158 7.81 -1.85 -5.29
N ALA A 159 8.84 -2.00 -6.13
CA ALA A 159 10.15 -1.40 -5.92
C ALA A 159 10.10 0.14 -5.90
N ALA A 160 9.21 0.75 -6.71
CA ALA A 160 9.00 2.19 -6.70
C ALA A 160 8.35 2.65 -5.39
N ALA A 161 7.36 1.90 -4.87
CA ALA A 161 6.73 2.19 -3.58
C ALA A 161 7.73 2.08 -2.42
N MET A 162 8.55 1.03 -2.41
CA MET A 162 9.60 0.83 -1.42
C MET A 162 10.65 1.94 -1.48
N ARG A 163 11.08 2.37 -2.68
CA ARG A 163 12.02 3.50 -2.84
C ARG A 163 11.48 4.79 -2.22
N VAL A 164 10.22 5.15 -2.52
CA VAL A 164 9.56 6.34 -1.95
C VAL A 164 9.47 6.24 -0.42
N TYR A 165 9.13 5.07 0.10
CA TYR A 165 9.04 4.85 1.54
C TYR A 165 10.41 4.93 2.23
N HIS A 166 11.44 4.32 1.65
CA HIS A 166 12.80 4.37 2.17
C HIS A 166 13.39 5.78 2.13
N GLU A 167 13.16 6.55 1.08
CA GLU A 167 13.57 7.96 1.00
C GLU A 167 12.89 8.80 2.10
N ALA A 168 11.60 8.57 2.34
CA ALA A 168 10.88 9.23 3.43
C ALA A 168 11.44 8.87 4.81
N ILE A 169 11.79 7.60 5.05
CA ILE A 169 12.42 7.16 6.30
C ILE A 169 13.83 7.72 6.44
N ALA A 170 14.63 7.73 5.38
CA ALA A 170 15.97 8.32 5.42
C ALA A 170 15.91 9.82 5.74
N THR A 171 14.90 10.53 5.21
CA THR A 171 14.73 11.98 5.41
C THR A 171 14.14 12.33 6.79
N HIS A 172 13.21 11.52 7.30
CA HIS A 172 12.41 11.87 8.48
C HIS A 172 12.58 10.93 9.68
N GLY A 173 13.33 9.84 9.53
CA GLY A 173 13.51 8.82 10.56
C GLY A 173 12.19 8.32 11.13
N ASN A 174 12.08 8.37 12.46
CA ASN A 174 10.88 7.94 13.18
C ASN A 174 9.72 8.97 13.15
N ALA A 175 9.76 10.02 12.32
CA ALA A 175 8.61 10.91 12.15
C ALA A 175 7.59 10.40 11.11
N VAL A 176 7.91 9.30 10.40
CA VAL A 176 7.00 8.70 9.41
C VAL A 176 5.76 8.10 10.12
N PRO A 177 4.53 8.46 9.69
CA PRO A 177 3.31 7.93 10.27
C PRO A 177 3.03 6.50 9.81
N THR A 178 2.39 5.69 10.66
CA THR A 178 2.01 4.29 10.40
C THR A 178 1.19 4.13 9.10
N ARG A 179 0.39 5.14 8.74
CA ARG A 179 -0.37 5.16 7.48
C ARG A 179 0.50 5.08 6.22
N MET A 180 1.76 5.55 6.26
CA MET A 180 2.69 5.38 5.14
C MET A 180 3.13 3.92 5.01
N THR A 181 3.42 3.23 6.12
CA THR A 181 3.72 1.79 6.10
C THR A 181 2.55 0.98 5.54
N LEU A 182 1.31 1.27 5.98
CA LEU A 182 0.11 0.63 5.42
C LEU A 182 -0.02 0.88 3.92
N SER A 183 0.31 2.09 3.46
CA SER A 183 0.26 2.40 2.03
C SER A 183 1.33 1.64 1.24
N ALA A 184 2.54 1.49 1.79
CA ALA A 184 3.62 0.71 1.19
C ALA A 184 3.27 -0.79 1.13
N LEU A 185 2.73 -1.37 2.20
CA LEU A 185 2.26 -2.77 2.23
C LEU A 185 1.20 -3.02 1.14
N ARG A 186 0.18 -2.16 1.06
CA ARG A 186 -0.88 -2.25 0.03
C ARG A 186 -0.39 -2.05 -1.40
N LEU A 187 0.75 -1.37 -1.59
CA LEU A 187 1.40 -1.25 -2.90
C LEU A 187 2.28 -2.46 -3.24
N CYS A 188 2.80 -3.18 -2.25
CA CYS A 188 3.53 -4.43 -2.44
C CYS A 188 2.60 -5.62 -2.70
N GLU A 189 1.37 -5.55 -2.19
CA GLU A 189 0.38 -6.62 -2.22
C GLU A 189 0.09 -7.18 -3.62
N PRO A 190 -0.17 -6.38 -4.68
CA PRO A 190 -0.44 -6.93 -6.02
C PRO A 190 0.74 -7.71 -6.61
N ALA A 191 1.97 -7.37 -6.22
CA ALA A 191 3.19 -8.05 -6.67
C ALA A 191 3.60 -9.23 -5.77
N ARG A 192 2.81 -9.54 -4.73
CA ARG A 192 3.05 -10.64 -3.79
C ARG A 192 4.47 -10.65 -3.20
N LYS A 193 5.02 -9.47 -2.92
CA LYS A 193 6.36 -9.30 -2.34
C LYS A 193 6.34 -9.40 -0.83
N TRP A 194 6.34 -10.64 -0.34
CA TRP A 194 6.26 -10.96 1.08
C TRP A 194 7.54 -10.57 1.84
N GLU A 195 8.73 -10.66 1.23
CA GLU A 195 10.00 -10.28 1.85
C GLU A 195 10.02 -8.79 2.18
N ALA A 196 9.54 -7.97 1.23
CA ALA A 196 9.38 -6.53 1.42
C ALA A 196 8.40 -6.25 2.57
N ALA A 197 7.27 -6.95 2.63
CA ALA A 197 6.30 -6.80 3.72
C ALA A 197 6.89 -7.17 5.09
N MET A 198 7.62 -8.28 5.19
CA MET A 198 8.29 -8.68 6.43
C MET A 198 9.35 -7.66 6.86
N SER A 199 10.12 -7.11 5.92
CA SER A 199 11.10 -6.05 6.22
C SER A 199 10.42 -4.79 6.80
N LEU A 200 9.24 -4.42 6.28
CA LEU A 200 8.45 -3.29 6.79
C LEU A 200 7.90 -3.58 8.20
N LEU A 201 7.48 -4.82 8.49
CA LEU A 201 7.03 -5.21 9.82
C LEU A 201 8.18 -5.16 10.83
N MET A 202 9.34 -5.73 10.50
CA MET A 202 10.53 -5.71 11.35
C MET A 202 10.97 -4.27 11.65
N LEU A 203 11.01 -3.41 10.63
CA LEU A 203 11.33 -1.99 10.80
C LEU A 203 10.30 -1.27 11.67
N SER A 204 9.01 -1.56 11.50
CA SER A 204 7.95 -0.95 12.32
C SER A 204 8.00 -1.44 13.77
N GLN A 205 8.32 -2.71 13.98
CA GLN A 205 8.52 -3.30 15.32
C GLN A 205 9.73 -2.68 16.01
N ALA A 206 10.87 -2.54 15.32
CA ALA A 206 12.08 -1.93 15.86
C ALA A 206 11.89 -0.44 16.24
N ASN A 207 10.90 0.23 15.64
CA ASN A 207 10.52 1.60 15.95
C ASN A 207 9.31 1.70 16.88
N GLU A 208 8.85 0.60 17.48
CA GLU A 208 7.71 0.54 18.41
C GLU A 208 6.39 1.06 17.80
N LYS A 209 6.20 0.83 16.51
CA LYS A 209 5.07 1.32 15.70
C LYS A 209 4.32 0.21 14.96
N LEU A 210 4.52 -1.04 15.36
CA LEU A 210 3.79 -2.17 14.80
C LEU A 210 2.31 -2.06 15.20
N THR A 211 1.40 -2.10 14.22
CA THR A 211 -0.04 -2.04 14.47
C THR A 211 -0.77 -3.22 13.84
N LEU A 212 -1.94 -3.57 14.37
CA LEU A 212 -2.77 -4.67 13.89
C LEU A 212 -3.11 -4.59 12.39
N PRO A 213 -3.50 -3.42 11.82
CA PRO A 213 -3.74 -3.33 10.38
C PRO A 213 -2.50 -3.62 9.51
N MET A 214 -1.28 -3.41 10.03
CA MET A 214 -0.06 -3.79 9.31
C MET A 214 0.09 -5.30 9.21
N LEU A 215 -0.27 -6.05 10.26
CA LEU A 215 -0.27 -7.52 10.22
C LEU A 215 -1.25 -8.05 9.16
N VAL A 216 -2.44 -7.45 9.07
CA VAL A 216 -3.45 -7.81 8.06
C VAL A 216 -2.95 -7.50 6.64
N ASP A 217 -2.42 -6.30 6.40
CA ASP A 217 -1.88 -5.92 5.08
C ASP A 217 -0.66 -6.77 4.69
N ALA A 218 0.20 -7.11 5.64
CA ALA A 218 1.35 -8.00 5.42
C ALA A 218 0.93 -9.44 5.14
N ALA A 219 -0.08 -9.97 5.84
CA ALA A 219 -0.64 -11.30 5.54
C ALA A 219 -1.14 -11.37 4.09
N SER A 220 -1.71 -10.29 3.57
CA SER A 220 -2.12 -10.22 2.15
C SER A 220 -0.95 -10.22 1.17
N CYS A 221 0.21 -9.66 1.55
CA CYS A 221 1.44 -9.77 0.75
C CYS A 221 2.02 -11.19 0.76
N CYS A 222 1.89 -11.89 1.90
CA CYS A 222 2.29 -13.28 2.09
C CYS A 222 1.30 -14.30 1.50
N ALA A 223 0.18 -13.87 0.93
CA ALA A 223 -0.82 -14.75 0.31
C ALA A 223 -0.29 -15.29 -1.04
N THR A 224 0.59 -16.29 -0.96
CA THR A 224 1.14 -17.05 -2.08
C THR A 224 1.21 -18.54 -1.71
N PRO A 225 1.23 -19.46 -2.68
CA PRO A 225 1.42 -20.88 -2.39
C PRO A 225 2.74 -21.21 -1.68
N ALA A 226 3.78 -20.38 -1.83
CA ALA A 226 5.07 -20.59 -1.18
C ALA A 226 5.09 -20.09 0.29
N THR A 227 4.22 -19.13 0.64
CA THR A 227 4.31 -18.40 1.93
C THR A 227 2.98 -18.32 2.69
N TRP A 228 2.00 -19.14 2.32
CA TRP A 228 0.67 -19.14 2.95
C TRP A 228 0.74 -19.41 4.46
N MET A 229 1.70 -20.23 4.92
CA MET A 229 1.91 -20.49 6.36
C MET A 229 2.25 -19.22 7.12
N THR A 230 3.12 -18.37 6.56
CA THR A 230 3.47 -17.06 7.14
C THR A 230 2.26 -16.14 7.18
N ALA A 231 1.42 -16.14 6.13
CA ALA A 231 0.17 -15.38 6.12
C ALA A 231 -0.79 -15.85 7.23
N MET A 232 -0.94 -17.17 7.41
CA MET A 232 -1.77 -17.77 8.45
C MET A 232 -1.24 -17.46 9.86
N ASP A 233 0.08 -17.50 10.07
CA ASP A 233 0.70 -17.11 11.35
C ASP A 233 0.43 -15.63 11.68
N LEU A 234 0.59 -14.72 10.70
CA LEU A 234 0.29 -13.30 10.89
C LEU A 234 -1.19 -13.07 11.25
N LEU A 235 -2.11 -13.78 10.61
CA LEU A 235 -3.55 -13.72 10.96
C LEU A 235 -3.84 -14.35 12.33
N GLY A 236 -3.13 -15.42 12.70
CA GLY A 236 -3.22 -16.03 14.03
C GLY A 236 -2.78 -15.08 15.13
N ARG A 237 -1.67 -14.36 14.93
CA ARG A 237 -1.20 -13.31 15.87
C ARG A 237 -2.17 -12.13 15.94
N PHE A 238 -2.71 -11.71 14.80
CA PHE A 238 -3.77 -10.69 14.75
C PHE A 238 -5.00 -11.12 15.55
N HIS A 239 -5.43 -12.37 15.39
CA HIS A 239 -6.55 -12.94 16.15
C HIS A 239 -6.26 -13.04 17.65
N ALA A 240 -5.07 -13.49 18.04
CA ALA A 240 -4.68 -13.56 19.45
C ALA A 240 -4.71 -12.19 20.14
N GLN A 241 -4.34 -11.13 19.42
CA GLN A 241 -4.39 -9.75 19.93
C GLN A 241 -5.78 -9.10 19.84
N SER A 242 -6.66 -9.58 18.95
CA SER A 242 -7.99 -9.04 18.73
C SER A 242 -8.98 -10.14 18.33
N PRO A 243 -9.42 -10.96 19.32
CA PRO A 243 -10.12 -12.21 19.05
C PRO A 243 -11.47 -12.02 18.37
N ASN A 244 -12.13 -10.89 18.56
CA ASN A 244 -13.49 -10.66 18.04
C ASN A 244 -13.51 -10.17 16.58
N VAL A 245 -12.43 -9.54 16.10
CA VAL A 245 -12.45 -8.84 14.80
C VAL A 245 -12.62 -9.80 13.62
N LEU A 246 -11.93 -10.95 13.61
CA LEU A 246 -12.07 -11.92 12.53
C LEU A 246 -13.45 -12.62 12.54
N PRO A 247 -13.94 -13.17 13.67
CA PRO A 247 -15.28 -13.75 13.75
C PRO A 247 -16.38 -12.76 13.37
N GLU A 248 -16.36 -11.52 13.90
CA GLU A 248 -17.35 -10.49 13.56
C GLU A 248 -17.30 -10.10 12.08
N SER A 249 -16.09 -10.02 11.50
CA SER A 249 -15.94 -9.77 10.06
C SER A 249 -16.55 -10.92 9.24
N ILE A 250 -16.30 -12.18 9.60
CA ILE A 250 -16.89 -13.35 8.91
C ILE A 250 -18.41 -13.38 9.09
N GLN A 251 -18.90 -13.15 10.31
CA GLN A 251 -20.33 -13.12 10.61
C GLN A 251 -21.05 -11.97 9.89
N SER A 252 -20.36 -10.86 9.59
CA SER A 252 -20.93 -9.77 8.77
C SER A 252 -21.32 -10.20 7.35
N LEU A 253 -20.81 -11.34 6.85
CA LEU A 253 -21.26 -11.92 5.58
C LEU A 253 -22.65 -12.56 5.67
N ARG A 254 -23.11 -12.91 6.89
CA ARG A 254 -24.40 -13.53 7.18
C ARG A 254 -24.96 -13.04 8.54
N PRO A 255 -25.65 -11.88 8.54
CA PRO A 255 -26.35 -11.39 9.72
C PRO A 255 -27.31 -12.43 10.31
N ILE A 256 -27.52 -12.36 11.62
CA ILE A 256 -28.50 -13.24 12.29
C ILE A 256 -29.90 -12.87 11.77
N GLY A 257 -30.66 -13.87 11.33
CA GLY A 257 -32.02 -13.66 10.80
C GLY A 257 -32.11 -13.54 9.27
N THR A 258 -31.02 -13.71 8.53
CA THR A 258 -31.08 -13.75 7.06
C THR A 258 -31.88 -14.98 6.59
N SER A 259 -33.00 -14.72 5.94
CA SER A 259 -33.86 -15.67 5.25
C SER A 259 -34.04 -15.26 3.77
N ALA A 260 -34.57 -16.15 2.94
CA ALA A 260 -34.80 -15.82 1.52
C ALA A 260 -35.64 -14.54 1.34
N SER A 261 -36.66 -14.33 2.19
CA SER A 261 -37.52 -13.15 2.15
C SER A 261 -36.77 -11.85 2.50
N THR A 262 -35.81 -11.89 3.44
CA THR A 262 -35.01 -10.70 3.77
C THR A 262 -34.11 -10.26 2.62
N VAL A 263 -33.72 -11.19 1.76
CA VAL A 263 -32.82 -10.91 0.63
C VAL A 263 -33.59 -10.38 -0.57
N ASP A 264 -34.76 -10.95 -0.86
CA ASP A 264 -35.69 -10.36 -1.82
C ASP A 264 -36.10 -8.95 -1.36
N ALA A 265 -36.40 -8.79 -0.06
CA ALA A 265 -36.69 -7.48 0.51
C ALA A 265 -35.49 -6.53 0.37
N ALA A 266 -34.26 -6.96 0.60
CA ALA A 266 -33.07 -6.11 0.43
C ALA A 266 -32.83 -5.69 -1.03
N ALA A 267 -33.16 -6.55 -2.00
CA ALA A 267 -33.06 -6.23 -3.42
C ALA A 267 -34.17 -5.27 -3.91
N HIS A 268 -35.34 -5.32 -3.28
CA HIS A 268 -36.53 -4.56 -3.69
C HIS A 268 -36.88 -3.37 -2.77
N ALA A 269 -36.25 -3.25 -1.60
CA ALA A 269 -36.50 -2.17 -0.67
C ALA A 269 -36.01 -0.83 -1.23
N LEU A 270 -36.83 0.21 -1.04
CA LEU A 270 -36.48 1.58 -1.41
C LEU A 270 -35.41 2.19 -0.48
N LEU A 271 -35.28 1.66 0.74
CA LEU A 271 -34.30 2.13 1.71
C LEU A 271 -33.08 1.20 1.72
N PRO A 272 -31.85 1.74 1.61
CA PRO A 272 -30.65 0.93 1.70
C PRO A 272 -30.52 0.36 3.12
N SER A 273 -30.42 -0.97 3.23
CA SER A 273 -30.17 -1.63 4.51
C SER A 273 -28.83 -1.19 5.10
N SER A 274 -28.78 -0.98 6.43
CA SER A 274 -27.57 -0.64 7.17
C SER A 274 -26.64 -1.84 7.39
N GLU A 275 -27.04 -3.05 7.02
CA GLU A 275 -26.31 -4.32 7.25
C GLU A 275 -25.07 -4.50 6.36
N VAL A 276 -24.54 -3.41 5.80
CA VAL A 276 -23.36 -3.46 4.94
C VAL A 276 -22.10 -3.57 5.82
N PRO A 277 -21.21 -4.56 5.58
CA PRO A 277 -19.95 -4.65 6.29
C PRO A 277 -19.18 -3.33 6.25
N THR A 278 -18.59 -2.95 7.38
CA THR A 278 -17.80 -1.72 7.48
C THR A 278 -16.63 -1.75 6.50
N GLY A 279 -16.05 -0.58 6.19
CA GLY A 279 -14.89 -0.50 5.30
C GLY A 279 -13.70 -1.35 5.79
N GLU A 280 -13.53 -1.46 7.10
CA GLU A 280 -12.47 -2.26 7.73
C GLU A 280 -12.78 -3.75 7.69
N GLN A 281 -14.00 -4.17 8.04
CA GLN A 281 -14.44 -5.57 7.91
C GLN A 281 -14.31 -6.05 6.46
N ARG A 282 -14.73 -5.24 5.49
CA ARG A 282 -14.58 -5.57 4.07
C ARG A 282 -13.11 -5.74 3.67
N HIS A 283 -12.21 -4.92 4.21
CA HIS A 283 -10.78 -5.03 3.97
C HIS A 283 -10.21 -6.34 4.55
N VAL A 284 -10.57 -6.67 5.80
CA VAL A 284 -10.20 -7.95 6.44
C VAL A 284 -10.71 -9.14 5.63
N LEU A 285 -11.97 -9.11 5.19
CA LEU A 285 -12.56 -10.16 4.35
C LEU A 285 -11.86 -10.31 3.00
N GLN A 286 -11.41 -9.21 2.39
CA GLN A 286 -10.61 -9.26 1.15
C GLN A 286 -9.25 -9.92 1.38
N VAL A 287 -8.61 -9.64 2.52
CA VAL A 287 -7.36 -10.31 2.90
C VAL A 287 -7.59 -11.79 3.16
N LEU A 288 -8.62 -12.15 3.92
CA LEU A 288 -9.00 -13.55 4.16
C LEU A 288 -9.24 -14.30 2.85
N ASN A 289 -9.99 -13.72 1.92
CA ASN A 289 -10.22 -14.33 0.60
C ASN A 289 -8.91 -14.68 -0.11
N ARG A 290 -7.95 -13.74 -0.12
CA ARG A 290 -6.65 -13.92 -0.78
C ARG A 290 -5.81 -14.97 -0.08
N VAL A 291 -5.76 -14.95 1.25
CA VAL A 291 -5.00 -15.94 2.02
C VAL A 291 -5.60 -17.33 1.79
N VAL A 292 -6.91 -17.50 1.97
CA VAL A 292 -7.62 -18.78 1.76
C VAL A 292 -7.43 -19.29 0.34
N SER A 293 -7.42 -18.42 -0.68
CA SER A 293 -7.15 -18.82 -2.08
C SER A 293 -5.75 -19.39 -2.33
N CYS A 294 -4.80 -19.18 -1.42
CA CYS A 294 -3.43 -19.68 -1.52
C CYS A 294 -3.14 -20.85 -0.56
N VAL A 295 -4.07 -21.17 0.35
CA VAL A 295 -3.94 -22.26 1.32
C VAL A 295 -4.34 -23.58 0.65
N PRO A 296 -3.58 -24.68 0.85
CA PRO A 296 -3.97 -26.01 0.36
C PRO A 296 -5.36 -26.42 0.85
N CYS A 297 -6.13 -27.12 0.02
CA CYS A 297 -7.54 -27.39 0.30
C CYS A 297 -7.73 -28.25 1.58
N GLU A 298 -6.79 -29.13 1.89
CA GLU A 298 -6.80 -29.98 3.08
C GLU A 298 -6.71 -29.13 4.36
N VAL A 299 -5.86 -28.09 4.33
CA VAL A 299 -5.70 -27.15 5.45
C VAL A 299 -6.91 -26.21 5.53
N ALA A 300 -7.43 -25.77 4.38
CA ALA A 300 -8.61 -24.90 4.34
C ALA A 300 -9.87 -25.58 4.92
N GLN A 301 -10.00 -26.90 4.77
CA GLN A 301 -11.11 -27.68 5.32
C GLN A 301 -10.94 -28.00 6.82
N SER A 302 -9.71 -28.22 7.28
CA SER A 302 -9.42 -28.54 8.69
C SER A 302 -9.34 -27.32 9.58
N ASN A 303 -8.94 -26.16 9.04
CA ASN A 303 -8.86 -24.91 9.81
C ASN A 303 -10.25 -24.28 10.00
N LEU A 304 -10.66 -24.09 11.25
CA LEU A 304 -11.99 -23.56 11.61
C LEU A 304 -12.26 -22.16 11.03
N MET A 305 -11.25 -21.29 10.93
CA MET A 305 -11.42 -19.94 10.36
C MET A 305 -11.63 -19.99 8.85
N CYS A 306 -10.85 -20.81 8.14
CA CYS A 306 -11.01 -21.01 6.70
C CYS A 306 -12.36 -21.65 6.39
N HIS A 307 -12.74 -22.70 7.11
CA HIS A 307 -14.03 -23.38 6.95
C HIS A 307 -15.21 -22.44 7.23
N SER A 308 -15.16 -21.68 8.33
CA SER A 308 -16.18 -20.68 8.65
C SER A 308 -16.28 -19.61 7.56
N TYR A 309 -15.15 -19.09 7.06
CA TYR A 309 -15.14 -18.12 5.97
C TYR A 309 -15.77 -18.69 4.68
N LEU A 310 -15.40 -19.90 4.27
CA LEU A 310 -15.92 -20.53 3.04
C LEU A 310 -17.42 -20.82 3.13
N THR A 311 -17.91 -21.30 4.28
CA THR A 311 -19.36 -21.54 4.50
C THR A 311 -20.16 -20.24 4.54
N HIS A 312 -19.63 -19.17 5.15
CA HIS A 312 -20.27 -17.86 5.15
C HIS A 312 -20.22 -17.19 3.77
N LEU A 313 -19.14 -17.37 3.01
CA LEU A 313 -19.03 -16.86 1.64
C LEU A 313 -20.04 -17.55 0.71
N GLY A 314 -20.14 -18.89 0.77
CA GLY A 314 -21.12 -19.65 -0.02
C GLY A 314 -22.57 -19.38 0.35
N GLY A 315 -22.84 -18.96 1.59
CA GLY A 315 -24.15 -18.51 2.05
C GLY A 315 -24.37 -16.99 1.96
N SER A 316 -23.38 -16.21 1.49
CA SER A 316 -23.48 -14.76 1.52
C SER A 316 -24.38 -14.28 0.40
N GLN A 317 -25.47 -13.61 0.78
CA GLN A 317 -26.39 -12.97 -0.16
C GLN A 317 -26.20 -11.44 -0.20
N ASN A 318 -25.27 -10.92 0.61
CA ASN A 318 -25.04 -9.47 0.81
C ASN A 318 -24.00 -8.88 -0.15
N LEU A 319 -23.20 -9.72 -0.81
CA LEU A 319 -22.21 -9.26 -1.78
C LEU A 319 -22.89 -9.09 -3.14
N SER A 320 -23.08 -7.84 -3.56
CA SER A 320 -23.63 -7.51 -4.87
C SER A 320 -22.92 -8.30 -5.99
N SER A 321 -23.65 -9.15 -6.70
CA SER A 321 -23.17 -10.03 -7.78
C SER A 321 -22.34 -9.32 -8.87
N GLY A 322 -22.52 -7.99 -9.01
CA GLY A 322 -21.72 -7.15 -9.90
C GLY A 322 -20.22 -7.01 -9.54
N LYS A 323 -19.81 -7.33 -8.30
CA LYS A 323 -18.38 -7.33 -7.90
C LYS A 323 -17.74 -8.72 -7.92
N GLU A 324 -18.52 -9.80 -7.89
CA GLU A 324 -18.02 -11.17 -7.99
C GLU A 324 -17.39 -11.47 -9.35
N LYS A 325 -17.99 -10.95 -10.45
CA LYS A 325 -17.45 -11.17 -11.81
C LYS A 325 -16.04 -10.62 -12.03
N TYR A 326 -15.60 -9.61 -11.27
CA TYR A 326 -14.27 -9.02 -11.44
C TYR A 326 -13.22 -9.54 -10.47
N ALA A 327 -13.63 -10.15 -9.35
CA ALA A 327 -12.71 -10.64 -8.33
C ALA A 327 -12.18 -12.05 -8.63
N ASN A 328 -12.99 -12.90 -9.28
CA ASN A 328 -12.68 -14.32 -9.47
C ASN A 328 -11.93 -14.62 -10.78
N GLU A 329 -12.17 -13.88 -11.86
CA GLU A 329 -11.63 -14.25 -13.19
C GLU A 329 -10.21 -13.73 -13.49
N ARG A 330 -9.62 -12.87 -12.65
CA ARG A 330 -8.31 -12.24 -12.95
C ARG A 330 -7.23 -12.38 -11.87
N ASN A 331 -7.52 -13.01 -10.74
CA ASN A 331 -6.54 -13.20 -9.66
C ASN A 331 -5.88 -14.58 -9.63
N PHE A 332 -6.23 -15.48 -10.54
CA PHE A 332 -5.38 -16.60 -10.87
C PHE A 332 -4.42 -16.13 -11.95
N PRO A 333 -3.15 -15.78 -11.65
CA PRO A 333 -2.13 -16.03 -12.66
C PRO A 333 -2.31 -17.51 -13.02
N ALA A 334 -2.52 -17.81 -14.30
CA ALA A 334 -2.29 -19.17 -14.79
C ALA A 334 -0.97 -19.61 -14.15
N PRO A 335 -0.91 -20.79 -13.50
CA PRO A 335 0.30 -21.22 -12.81
C PRO A 335 1.45 -20.98 -13.78
N MET A 336 2.34 -20.04 -13.43
CA MET A 336 3.61 -19.88 -14.13
C MET A 336 4.19 -21.28 -14.13
N GLY A 337 4.24 -21.89 -15.32
CA GLY A 337 4.59 -23.30 -15.47
C GLY A 337 5.79 -23.57 -14.59
N VAL A 338 5.58 -24.36 -13.54
CA VAL A 338 6.68 -24.98 -12.82
C VAL A 338 7.29 -25.89 -13.88
N ILE A 339 8.35 -25.40 -14.51
CA ILE A 339 9.25 -26.25 -15.26
C ILE A 339 9.83 -27.17 -14.19
N TYR A 340 9.22 -28.35 -14.04
CA TYR A 340 9.92 -29.46 -13.44
C TYR A 340 11.07 -29.77 -14.40
N GLU A 341 12.25 -29.23 -14.11
CA GLU A 341 13.48 -29.86 -14.57
C GLU A 341 13.50 -31.24 -13.89
N ALA A 342 13.20 -32.26 -14.68
CA ALA A 342 13.46 -33.63 -14.32
C ALA A 342 14.99 -33.81 -14.36
N GLU A 343 15.59 -34.03 -13.20
CA GLU A 343 16.79 -34.84 -13.07
C GLU A 343 16.40 -36.23 -12.55
#